data_AF-A0A417YGP0-F1
#
_entry.id   AF-A0A417YGP0-F1
#
_cell.length_a   1.000
_cell.length_b   1.000
_cell.length_c   1.000
_cell.angle_alpha   90.00
_cell.angle_beta   90.00
_cell.angle_gamma   90.00
#
_symmetry.space_group_name_H-M   'P 1'
#
loop_
_entity.id
_entity.type
_entity.pdbx_description
1 polymer ?
#
loop_
_entity_poly.entity_id
_entity_poly.type
_entity_poly.pdbx_seq_one_letter_code
_entity_poly.pdbx_strand_id
1 'polypeptide(L)'
;MNKDELFNALVNGFVGSWASGINAVVCERKPISYGVQCILEGFDTIDTVQVNVYNSKKGVRIVIQGKDSELLELAKKAIPSGEITEELLRDRKYIYV
;
A
#
# COMPACT_ATOMS: atom_id res chain seq x y z
N MET A 1 -2.21 8.93 -17.33
CA MET A 1 -1.46 9.34 -16.12
C MET A 1 -0.04 8.80 -16.30
N ASN A 2 1.00 9.61 -16.10
CA ASN A 2 2.35 9.06 -16.22
C ASN A 2 2.67 8.16 -14.99
N LYS A 3 3.68 7.30 -15.09
CA LYS A 3 3.99 6.32 -14.03
C LYS A 3 4.38 6.97 -12.70
N ASP A 4 5.00 8.15 -12.76
CA ASP A 4 5.43 8.88 -11.56
C ASP A 4 4.25 9.56 -10.87
N GLU A 5 3.27 10.06 -11.63
CA GLU A 5 1.97 10.49 -11.12
C GLU A 5 1.21 9.34 -10.46
N LEU A 6 1.21 8.15 -11.07
CA LEU A 6 0.60 6.95 -10.49
C LEU A 6 1.30 6.56 -9.18
N PHE A 7 2.63 6.57 -9.16
CA PHE A 7 3.42 6.29 -7.97
C PHE A 7 3.12 7.32 -6.86
N ASN A 8 3.13 8.61 -7.19
CA ASN A 8 2.83 9.67 -6.24
C ASN A 8 1.38 9.61 -5.75
N ALA A 9 0.42 9.25 -6.60
CA ALA A 9 -0.97 9.04 -6.18
C ALA A 9 -1.10 7.85 -5.23
N LEU A 10 -0.42 6.73 -5.53
CA LEU A 10 -0.40 5.53 -4.67
C LEU A 10 0.31 5.79 -3.33
N VAL A 11 1.41 6.53 -3.32
CA VAL A 11 2.12 6.91 -2.10
C VAL A 11 1.33 7.94 -1.29
N ASN A 12 0.93 9.08 -1.88
CA ASN A 12 0.31 10.17 -1.13
C ASN A 12 -1.18 9.93 -0.83
N GLY A 13 -1.92 9.38 -1.79
CA GLY A 13 -3.37 9.23 -1.67
C GLY A 13 -3.76 8.02 -0.81
N PHE A 14 -2.96 6.96 -0.83
CA PHE A 14 -3.37 5.71 -0.22
C PHE A 14 -2.67 5.37 1.09
N VAL A 15 -1.40 5.75 1.30
CA VAL A 15 -0.71 5.46 2.58
C VAL A 15 -1.43 6.08 3.77
N GLY A 16 -1.88 7.34 3.64
CA GLY A 16 -2.67 8.00 4.68
C GLY A 16 -4.09 7.44 4.84
N SER A 17 -4.70 6.96 3.74
CA SER A 17 -6.07 6.43 3.74
C SER A 17 -6.16 4.96 4.13
N TRP A 18 -5.09 4.17 4.03
CA TRP A 18 -5.12 2.74 4.38
C TRP A 18 -5.18 2.52 5.90
N ALA A 19 -4.59 3.42 6.69
CA ALA A 19 -4.67 3.38 8.15
C ALA A 19 -6.12 3.47 8.67
N SER A 20 -6.97 4.28 8.03
CA SER A 20 -8.31 4.59 8.54
C SER A 20 -9.26 3.40 8.49
N GLY A 21 -9.01 2.42 7.61
CA GLY A 21 -9.82 1.21 7.50
C GLY A 21 -9.31 0.02 8.31
N ILE A 22 -8.09 0.08 8.85
CA ILE A 22 -7.40 -1.08 9.43
C ILE A 22 -7.13 -0.90 10.95
N ASN A 23 -7.51 0.24 11.54
CA ASN A 23 -7.17 0.60 12.92
C ASN A 23 -5.68 0.32 13.18
N ALA A 24 -4.83 0.96 12.38
CA ALA A 24 -3.39 0.82 12.46
C ALA A 24 -2.72 2.19 12.43
N VAL A 25 -1.62 2.33 13.16
CA VAL A 25 -0.73 3.48 13.05
C VAL A 25 0.14 3.29 11.80
N VAL A 26 0.17 4.30 10.94
CA VAL A 26 1.08 4.31 9.77
C VAL A 26 2.35 5.06 10.15
N CYS A 27 3.45 4.33 10.18
CA CYS A 27 4.79 4.90 10.27
C CYS A 27 5.41 4.91 8.86
N GLU A 28 5.49 6.08 8.23
CA GLU A 28 6.24 6.23 6.99
C GLU A 28 7.74 6.06 7.29
N ARG A 29 8.40 5.13 6.60
CA ARG A 29 9.85 5.00 6.63
C ARG A 29 10.45 5.60 5.37
N LYS A 30 11.68 6.11 5.52
CA LYS A 30 12.46 6.75 4.46
C LYS A 30 12.37 5.95 3.15
N PRO A 31 12.38 6.62 2.00
CA PRO A 31 12.39 5.96 0.71
C PRO A 31 13.54 4.96 0.65
N ILE A 32 13.21 3.72 0.30
CA ILE A 32 14.19 2.73 -0.15
C ILE A 32 14.57 3.08 -1.59
N SER A 33 15.73 2.63 -2.08
CA SER A 33 16.35 3.12 -3.32
C SER A 33 15.45 3.15 -4.58
N TYR A 34 14.27 2.50 -4.56
CA TYR A 34 13.30 2.44 -5.64
C TYR A 34 11.83 2.51 -5.18
N GLY A 35 11.53 3.04 -3.99
CA GLY A 35 10.18 3.00 -3.44
C GLY A 35 9.98 3.66 -2.07
N VAL A 36 8.77 3.53 -1.55
CA VAL A 36 8.37 3.99 -0.20
C VAL A 36 7.96 2.78 0.63
N GLN A 37 8.33 2.78 1.92
CA GLN A 37 7.90 1.79 2.88
C GLN A 37 7.01 2.44 3.93
N CYS A 38 5.91 1.78 4.24
CA CYS A 38 5.01 2.13 5.32
C CYS A 38 4.89 0.94 6.26
N ILE A 39 4.92 1.21 7.56
CA ILE A 39 4.67 0.19 8.58
C ILE A 39 3.30 0.46 9.18
N LEU A 40 2.44 -0.55 9.15
CA LEU A 40 1.18 -0.61 9.87
C LEU A 40 1.45 -1.29 11.22
N GLU A 41 1.14 -0.61 12.31
CA GLU A 41 1.22 -1.13 13.67
C GLU A 41 -0.20 -1.22 14.24
N GLY A 42 -0.61 -2.40 14.73
CA GLY A 42 -1.93 -2.57 15.34
C GLY A 42 -2.04 -1.80 16.65
N PHE A 43 -3.20 -1.19 16.95
CA PHE A 43 -3.38 -0.46 18.20
C PHE A 43 -3.34 -1.36 19.45
N ASP A 44 -3.92 -2.55 19.35
CA ASP A 44 -4.08 -3.49 20.48
C ASP A 44 -3.22 -4.75 20.34
N THR A 45 -2.37 -4.82 19.30
CA THR A 45 -1.50 -5.98 19.04
C THR A 45 -0.05 -5.53 18.85
N ILE A 46 0.88 -6.46 19.06
CA ILE A 46 2.31 -6.25 18.76
C ILE A 46 2.60 -6.55 17.28
N ASP A 47 1.55 -6.68 16.46
CA ASP A 47 1.68 -7.06 15.06
C ASP A 47 2.11 -5.86 14.23
N THR A 48 3.02 -6.13 13.31
CA THR A 48 3.53 -5.14 12.37
C THR A 48 3.44 -5.70 10.96
N VAL A 49 2.93 -4.88 10.06
CA VAL A 49 2.81 -5.19 8.63
C VAL A 49 3.52 -4.11 7.83
N GLN A 50 4.41 -4.53 6.95
CA GLN A 50 5.15 -3.67 6.04
C GLN A 50 4.43 -3.62 4.70
N VAL A 51 4.14 -2.41 4.23
CA VAL A 51 3.60 -2.13 2.90
C VAL A 51 4.67 -1.39 2.13
N ASN A 52 5.17 -2.00 1.07
CA ASN A 52 6.22 -1.44 0.23
C ASN A 52 5.66 -1.12 -1.14
N VAL A 53 5.85 0.13 -1.59
CA VAL A 53 5.44 0.62 -2.90
C VAL A 53 6.68 0.88 -3.73
N TYR A 54 6.84 0.17 -4.84
CA TYR A 54 8.02 0.25 -5.71
C TYR A 54 7.66 0.81 -7.08
N ASN A 55 8.57 1.59 -7.64
CA ASN A 55 8.50 1.99 -9.03
C ASN A 55 9.17 0.90 -9.91
N SER A 56 8.38 0.14 -10.68
CA SER A 56 8.85 -0.97 -11.53
C SER A 56 9.02 -0.52 -12.99
N LYS A 57 9.68 -1.33 -13.83
CA LYS A 57 9.77 -1.04 -15.28
C LYS A 57 8.40 -1.04 -15.98
N LYS A 58 7.42 -1.79 -15.45
CA LYS A 58 6.10 -2.01 -16.06
C LYS A 58 4.97 -1.19 -15.42
N GLY A 59 5.17 -0.68 -14.20
CA GLY A 59 4.15 0.03 -13.45
C GLY A 59 4.58 0.26 -12.00
N VAL A 60 3.62 0.36 -11.09
CA VAL A 60 3.87 0.47 -9.66
C VAL A 60 3.59 -0.86 -8.99
N ARG A 61 4.51 -1.37 -8.18
CA ARG A 61 4.33 -2.65 -7.48
C ARG A 61 4.10 -2.41 -6.00
N ILE A 62 3.04 -2.97 -5.45
CA ILE A 62 2.75 -2.92 -4.01
C ILE A 62 2.95 -4.32 -3.42
N VAL A 63 3.75 -4.41 -2.36
CA VAL A 63 4.05 -5.66 -1.65
C VAL A 63 3.70 -5.49 -0.18
N ILE A 64 2.89 -6.41 0.34
CA ILE A 64 2.48 -6.43 1.75
C ILE A 64 3.16 -7.63 2.42
N GLN A 65 3.88 -7.39 3.51
CA GLN A 65 4.68 -8.39 4.21
C GLN A 65 4.46 -8.26 5.71
N GLY A 66 4.35 -9.37 6.41
CA GLY A 66 4.16 -9.40 7.86
C GLY A 66 4.14 -10.83 8.34
N LYS A 67 4.05 -11.03 9.66
CA LYS A 67 3.71 -12.34 10.22
C LYS A 67 2.24 -12.62 10.01
N ASP A 68 1.89 -13.90 9.94
CA ASP A 68 0.49 -14.34 9.90
C ASP A 68 -0.23 -13.79 11.14
N SER A 69 -1.14 -12.85 10.89
CA SER A 69 -1.85 -12.05 11.88
C SER A 69 -3.15 -11.54 11.26
N GLU A 70 -4.12 -11.18 12.10
CA GLU A 70 -5.35 -10.56 11.65
C GLU A 70 -5.06 -9.25 10.89
N LEU A 71 -4.08 -8.47 11.38
CA LEU A 71 -3.62 -7.24 10.73
C LEU A 71 -3.12 -7.48 9.30
N LEU A 72 -2.38 -8.57 9.05
CA LEU A 72 -1.90 -8.93 7.71
C LEU A 72 -3.06 -9.29 6.77
N GLU A 73 -4.04 -10.02 7.27
CA GLU A 73 -5.22 -10.41 6.47
C GLU A 73 -6.13 -9.22 6.16
N LEU A 74 -6.30 -8.30 7.11
CA LEU A 74 -7.00 -7.04 6.88
C LEU A 74 -6.26 -6.16 5.87
N ALA A 75 -4.94 -6.03 6.00
CA ALA A 75 -4.11 -5.28 5.06
C ALA A 75 -4.22 -5.85 3.63
N LYS A 76 -4.12 -7.17 3.45
CA LYS A 76 -4.26 -7.80 2.12
C LYS A 76 -5.65 -7.58 1.49
N LYS A 77 -6.70 -7.46 2.30
CA LYS A 77 -8.07 -7.19 1.82
C LYS A 77 -8.30 -5.72 1.47
N ALA A 78 -7.75 -4.81 2.27
CA ALA A 78 -7.97 -3.38 2.12
C ALA A 78 -7.00 -2.70 1.13
N ILE A 79 -5.79 -3.24 0.96
CA ILE A 79 -4.71 -2.61 0.19
C ILE A 79 -4.53 -3.36 -1.13
N PRO A 80 -4.57 -2.66 -2.29
CA PRO A 80 -4.22 -3.27 -3.56
C PRO A 80 -2.76 -3.74 -3.52
N SER A 81 -2.51 -5.00 -3.86
CA SER A 81 -1.17 -5.58 -3.92
C SER A 81 -0.89 -6.21 -5.29
N GLY A 82 0.38 -6.39 -5.61
CA GLY A 82 0.84 -6.87 -6.92
C GLY A 82 1.33 -5.75 -7.84
N GLU A 83 1.42 -6.04 -9.13
CA GLU A 83 1.79 -5.06 -10.16
C GLU A 83 0.56 -4.28 -10.61
N ILE A 84 0.55 -2.98 -10.32
CA ILE A 84 -0.50 -2.04 -10.69
C ILE A 84 -0.05 -1.28 -11.94
N THR A 85 -0.75 -1.55 -13.04
CA THR A 85 -0.59 -0.86 -14.32
C THR A 85 -1.77 0.10 -14.53
N GLU A 86 -1.65 1.01 -15.52
CA GLU A 86 -2.78 1.85 -15.91
C GLU A 86 -3.99 1.04 -16.40
N GLU A 87 -3.77 -0.08 -17.09
CA GLU A 87 -4.85 -0.97 -17.55
C GLU A 87 -5.63 -1.57 -16.38
N LEU A 88 -4.93 -2.06 -15.35
CA LEU A 88 -5.55 -2.63 -14.16
C LEU A 88 -6.44 -1.62 -13.42
N LEU A 89 -6.05 -0.34 -13.42
CA LEU A 89 -6.86 0.75 -12.85
C LEU A 89 -8.09 1.08 -13.70
N ARG A 90 -8.01 0.93 -15.03
CA ARG A 90 -9.17 1.13 -15.92
C ARG A 90 -10.19 0.00 -15.78
N ASP A 91 -9.72 -1.23 -15.56
CA ASP A 91 -10.59 -2.41 -15.39
C ASP A 91 -11.26 -2.46 -14.01
N ARG A 92 -10.59 -1.98 -12.97
CA ARG A 92 -11.22 -1.81 -11.65
C ARG A 92 -12.05 -0.54 -11.64
N LYS A 93 -13.34 -0.67 -12.02
CA LYS A 93 -14.37 0.36 -11.79
C LYS A 93 -14.16 0.98 -10.40
N TYR A 94 -13.89 2.29 -10.38
CA TYR A 94 -13.65 3.08 -9.19
C TYR A 94 -14.59 2.68 -8.05
N ILE A 95 -14.03 2.12 -6.98
CA ILE A 95 -14.71 2.10 -5.69
C ILE A 95 -14.49 3.52 -5.15
N TYR A 96 -15.49 4.38 -5.35
CA TYR A 96 -15.61 5.58 -4.54
C TYR A 96 -15.83 5.10 -3.11
N VAL A 97 -14.87 5.40 -2.23
CA VAL A 97 -15.06 5.29 -0.77
C VAL A 97 -15.80 6.54 -0.32
#